data_AF-A0A6V7LBJ8-F1
#
_entry.id   AF-A0A6V7LBJ8-F1
#
_cell.length_a   1.000
_cell.length_b   1.000
_cell.length_c   1.000
_cell.angle_alpha   90.00
_cell.angle_beta   90.00
_cell.angle_gamma   90.00
#
_symmetry.space_group_name_H-M   'P 1'
#
loop_
_entity.id
_entity.type
_entity.pdbx_description
1 polymer ?
#
loop_
_entity_poly.entity_id
_entity_poly.type
_entity_poly.pdbx_seq_one_letter_code
_entity_poly.pdbx_strand_id
1 'polypeptide(L)' 'SPDPAPQCQQTGTNELSQDEKDTILNRHNELRALVASGGEGRGSNGGQPGSTNLGPL' A
#
# COMPACT_ATOMS: atom_id res chain seq x y z
N SER A 1 -24.21 -6.83 -7.64
CA SER A 1 -23.30 -5.67 -7.65
C SER A 1 -23.84 -4.67 -6.66
N PRO A 2 -23.08 -4.16 -5.67
CA PRO A 2 -23.58 -3.06 -4.87
C PRO A 2 -23.36 -1.79 -5.68
N ASP A 3 -24.44 -1.24 -6.21
CA ASP A 3 -24.38 0.08 -6.82
C ASP A 3 -23.92 1.10 -5.76
N PRO A 4 -23.10 2.09 -6.13
CA PRO A 4 -22.63 3.11 -5.21
C PRO A 4 -23.80 3.80 -4.50
N ALA A 5 -23.56 4.22 -3.25
CA ALA A 5 -24.58 4.92 -2.49
C ALA A 5 -24.99 6.24 -3.21
N PRO A 6 -26.23 6.73 -3.04
CA PRO A 6 -26.71 7.94 -3.72
C PRO A 6 -25.87 9.21 -3.49
N GLN A 7 -25.06 9.23 -2.42
CA GLN A 7 -24.12 10.31 -2.11
C GLN A 7 -22.92 10.37 -3.05
N CYS A 8 -22.64 9.28 -3.78
CA CYS A 8 -21.62 9.23 -4.82
C CYS A 8 -22.16 9.92 -6.07
N GLN A 9 -22.14 11.25 -6.08
CA GLN A 9 -22.78 12.14 -7.07
C GLN A 9 -22.48 11.75 -8.53
N GLN A 10 -21.21 11.52 -8.84
CA GLN A 10 -20.72 11.05 -10.13
C GLN A 10 -19.55 10.11 -9.85
N THR A 11 -19.76 8.82 -10.00
CA THR A 11 -18.67 7.85 -9.96
C THR A 11 -18.02 7.80 -11.33
N GLY A 12 -16.71 8.00 -11.41
CA GLY A 12 -15.93 7.63 -12.60
C GLY A 12 -15.89 6.11 -12.79
N THR A 13 -14.85 5.61 -13.48
CA THR A 13 -14.58 4.17 -13.46
C THR A 13 -14.24 3.74 -12.03
N ASN A 14 -15.05 2.83 -11.47
CA ASN A 14 -14.80 2.24 -10.15
C ASN A 14 -13.63 1.23 -10.16
N GLU A 15 -13.03 1.00 -11.32
CA GLU A 15 -11.96 0.03 -11.52
C GLU A 15 -10.65 0.75 -11.81
N LEU A 16 -9.60 0.29 -11.13
CA LEU A 16 -8.23 0.63 -11.47
C LEU A 16 -7.80 -0.15 -12.71
N SER A 17 -7.05 0.51 -13.59
CA SER A 17 -6.29 -0.17 -14.64
C SER A 17 -5.28 -1.16 -14.04
N GLN A 18 -4.80 -2.10 -14.86
CA GLN A 18 -3.79 -3.05 -14.41
C GLN A 18 -2.50 -2.33 -13.97
N ASP A 19 -2.09 -1.30 -14.70
CA ASP A 19 -0.89 -0.51 -14.38
C ASP A 19 -1.04 0.21 -13.03
N GLU A 20 -2.23 0.71 -12.69
CA GLU A 20 -2.51 1.31 -11.38
C GLU A 20 -2.47 0.27 -10.27
N LYS A 21 -3.01 -0.93 -10.50
CA LYS A 21 -2.94 -2.05 -9.55
C LYS A 21 -1.50 -2.45 -9.29
N ASP A 22 -0.69 -2.57 -10.34
CA ASP A 22 0.73 -2.92 -10.25
C ASP A 22 1.53 -1.80 -9.56
N THR A 23 1.22 -0.53 -9.84
CA THR A 23 1.84 0.62 -9.17
C THR A 23 1.58 0.59 -7.66
N ILE A 24 0.35 0.32 -7.25
CA ILE A 24 -0.01 0.19 -5.82
C ILE A 24 0.74 -0.99 -5.19
N LEU A 25 0.74 -2.15 -5.85
CA LEU A 25 1.41 -3.35 -5.35
C LEU A 25 2.92 -3.13 -5.17
N ASN A 26 3.57 -2.57 -6.19
CA ASN A 26 5.00 -2.26 -6.16
C ASN A 26 5.32 -1.28 -5.04
N ARG A 27 4.52 -0.22 -4.88
CA ARG A 27 4.74 0.76 -3.83
C ARG A 27 4.63 0.15 -2.43
N HIS A 28 3.67 -0.76 -2.21
CA HIS A 28 3.58 -1.47 -0.94
C HIS A 28 4.80 -2.35 -0.70
N ASN A 29 5.26 -3.06 -1.72
CA ASN A 29 6.42 -3.95 -1.60
C ASN A 29 7.73 -3.19 -1.35
N GLU A 30 7.93 -2.02 -1.97
CA GLU A 30 9.05 -1.12 -1.67
C GLU A 30 9.05 -0.70 -0.20
N LEU A 31 7.89 -0.25 0.32
CA LEU A 31 7.76 0.20 1.70
C LEU A 31 7.95 -0.96 2.68
N ARG A 32 7.42 -2.15 2.37
CA ARG A 32 7.64 -3.37 3.16
C ARG A 32 9.12 -3.74 3.20
N ALA A 33 9.84 -3.66 2.07
CA ALA A 33 11.27 -3.92 2.02
C ALA A 33 12.09 -2.90 2.83
N LEU A 34 11.71 -1.61 2.79
CA LEU A 34 12.34 -0.56 3.61
C LEU A 34 12.24 -0.89 5.10
N VAL A 35 11.06 -1.29 5.58
CA VAL A 35 10.87 -1.69 6.98
C VAL A 35 11.58 -3.01 7.28
N ALA A 36 11.47 -4.02 6.40
CA ALA A 36 12.08 -5.34 6.60
C ALA A 36 13.61 -5.27 6.74
N SER A 37 14.26 -4.35 6.03
CA SER A 37 15.70 -4.10 6.14
C SER A 37 16.12 -3.30 7.38
N GLY A 38 15.16 -2.78 8.16
CA GLY A 38 15.42 -1.87 9.28
C GLY A 38 15.79 -0.45 8.86
N GLY A 39 15.48 -0.06 7.62
CA GLY A 39 15.86 1.25 7.06
C GLY A 39 14.90 2.40 7.42
N GLU A 40 13.73 2.13 7.98
CA GLU A 40 12.77 3.18 8.38
C GLU A 40 13.16 3.79 9.75
N GLY A 41 13.73 4.99 9.71
CA GLY A 41 14.24 5.67 10.90
C GLY A 41 13.19 6.36 11.77
N ARG A 42 11.93 6.50 11.32
CA ARG A 42 10.88 7.19 12.09
C ARG A 42 10.26 6.28 13.15
N GLY A 43 10.01 6.87 14.32
CA GLY A 43 9.28 6.26 15.44
C GLY A 43 9.59 6.99 16.75
N SER A 44 8.63 7.05 17.68
CA SER A 44 8.78 7.78 18.95
C SER A 44 9.92 7.26 19.83
N ASN A 45 10.29 5.99 19.66
CA ASN A 45 11.37 5.30 20.38
C ASN A 45 12.52 4.88 19.44
N GLY A 46 12.72 5.59 18.32
CA GLY A 46 13.66 5.23 17.27
C GLY A 46 13.00 4.53 16.08
N GLY A 47 13.82 4.16 15.09
CA GLY A 47 13.37 3.53 13.85
C GLY A 47 12.72 2.16 14.05
N GLN A 48 12.00 1.71 13.02
CA GLN A 48 11.38 0.40 13.02
C GLN A 48 12.45 -0.70 12.84
N PRO A 49 12.40 -1.79 13.61
CA PRO A 49 13.37 -2.87 13.48
C PRO A 49 13.17 -3.65 12.16
N GLY A 50 14.24 -4.25 11.66
CA GLY A 50 14.17 -5.17 10.53
C GLY A 50 13.38 -6.45 10.85
N SER A 51 12.90 -7.13 9.80
CA SER A 51 12.13 -8.36 9.88
C SER A 51 12.76 -9.46 9.02
N THR A 52 12.76 -10.69 9.52
CA THR A 52 13.30 -11.87 8.81
C THR A 52 12.27 -12.59 7.95
N ASN A 53 10.98 -12.25 8.05
CA ASN A 53 9.89 -12.95 7.37
C ASN A 53 8.85 -12.01 6.73
N LEU A 54 9.20 -10.74 6.52
CA LEU A 54 8.34 -9.77 5.82
C LEU A 54 8.61 -9.79 4.32
N GLY A 55 7.92 -10.69 3.60
CA GLY A 55 8.00 -10.80 2.13
C GLY A 55 7.11 -9.79 1.37
N PRO A 56 7.09 -9.84 0.03
CA PRO A 56 6.14 -9.08 -0.78
C PRO A 56 4.68 -9.51 -0.48
N LEU A 57 3.73 -8.64 -0.81
CA LEU A 57 2.30 -8.94 -0.86
C LEU A 57 1.96 -9.89 -2.01
#